data_AF-F1A431-F1
#
_entry.id   AF-F1A431-F1
#
_cell.length_a   1.000
_cell.length_b   1.000
_cell.length_c   1.000
_cell.angle_alpha   90.00
_cell.angle_beta   90.00
_cell.angle_gamma   90.00
#
_symmetry.space_group_name_H-M   'P 1'
#
loop_
_entity.id
_entity.type
_entity.pdbx_description
1 polymer ?
#
loop_
_entity_poly.entity_id
_entity_poly.type
_entity_poly.pdbx_seq_one_letter_code
_entity_poly.pdbx_strand_id
1 'polypeptide(L)'
;MSSNKVNKTKLISYKEKKGRVYIKSWDKVLKGDSLKKELLAATKAYVESSKKLKGIIGEDNIIHNTFIGMKNIEELEKSSDNENVAVKATVENCKRLTELVNLTGKLIHKHGIDIILIQNTKRQIFRAI
;
A
#
# COMPACT_ATOMS: atom_id res chain seq x y z
N MET A 1 -31.07 7.82 -10.66
CA MET A 1 -29.79 7.22 -11.11
C MET A 1 -28.78 7.36 -9.99
N SER A 2 -28.49 6.27 -9.27
CA SER A 2 -27.48 6.28 -8.21
C SER A 2 -26.10 6.43 -8.83
N SER A 3 -25.42 7.53 -8.51
CA SER A 3 -24.02 7.73 -8.81
C SER A 3 -23.21 6.67 -8.06
N ASN A 4 -22.75 5.65 -8.78
CA ASN A 4 -21.72 4.73 -8.29
C ASN A 4 -20.52 5.59 -7.90
N LYS A 5 -20.34 5.83 -6.60
CA LYS A 5 -19.15 6.49 -6.05
C LYS A 5 -17.96 5.60 -6.43
N VAL A 6 -17.25 5.99 -7.48
CA VAL A 6 -15.97 5.40 -7.84
C VAL A 6 -15.06 5.55 -6.63
N ASN A 7 -14.70 4.44 -5.99
CA ASN A 7 -13.75 4.42 -4.89
C ASN A 7 -12.38 4.80 -5.46
N LYS A 8 -12.06 6.10 -5.39
CA LYS A 8 -10.79 6.63 -5.90
C LYS A 8 -9.64 6.08 -5.07
N THR A 9 -8.68 5.45 -5.75
CA THR A 9 -7.40 5.07 -5.15
C THR A 9 -6.57 6.33 -5.00
N LYS A 10 -6.76 7.06 -3.88
CA LYS A 10 -6.11 8.34 -3.62
C LYS A 10 -5.21 8.23 -2.39
N LEU A 11 -4.02 8.82 -2.48
CA LEU A 11 -3.12 9.01 -1.33
C LEU A 11 -3.78 9.95 -0.32
N ILE A 12 -3.80 9.54 0.94
CA ILE A 12 -4.37 10.33 2.04
C ILE A 12 -3.23 11.11 2.72
N SER A 13 -3.26 12.43 2.62
CA SER A 13 -2.35 13.30 3.37
C SER A 13 -2.82 13.42 4.82
N TYR A 14 -1.93 13.17 5.76
CA TYR A 14 -2.20 13.31 7.18
C TYR A 14 -1.41 14.49 7.76
N LYS A 15 -2.02 15.26 8.68
CA LYS A 15 -1.33 16.33 9.42
C LYS A 15 -0.64 15.77 10.65
N GLU A 16 0.54 16.31 10.99
CA GLU A 16 1.29 15.95 12.18
C GLU A 16 0.58 16.45 13.46
N LYS A 17 0.64 15.66 14.55
CA LYS A 17 0.17 16.09 15.87
C LYS A 17 1.37 16.43 16.76
N LYS A 18 1.50 17.68 17.18
CA LYS A 18 2.55 18.15 18.10
C LYS A 18 2.44 17.42 19.45
N GLY A 19 3.59 17.07 20.05
CA GLY A 19 3.68 16.54 21.43
C GLY A 19 3.24 15.10 21.64
N ARG A 20 3.03 14.32 20.56
CA ARG A 20 2.61 12.91 20.67
C ARG A 20 3.75 11.99 21.11
N VAL A 21 3.46 11.10 22.06
CA VAL A 21 4.31 9.91 22.36
C VAL A 21 3.93 8.77 21.42
N TYR A 22 4.91 8.23 20.69
CA TYR A 22 4.70 7.13 19.75
C TYR A 22 4.79 5.77 20.42
N ILE A 23 3.99 4.84 19.92
CA ILE A 23 3.94 3.45 20.39
C ILE A 23 5.05 2.65 19.69
N LYS A 24 5.98 2.13 20.50
CA LYS A 24 7.19 1.44 20.05
C LYS A 24 7.14 -0.09 20.13
N SER A 25 6.06 -0.66 20.68
CA SER A 25 5.81 -2.11 20.69
C SER A 25 4.33 -2.38 20.42
N TRP A 26 4.03 -3.53 19.80
CA TRP A 26 2.66 -3.97 19.55
C TRP A 26 1.93 -4.38 20.83
N ASP A 27 2.66 -4.76 21.88
CA ASP A 27 2.12 -5.27 23.15
C ASP A 27 1.37 -4.20 23.94
N LYS A 28 1.74 -2.92 23.75
CA LYS A 28 1.13 -1.77 24.45
C LYS A 28 -0.17 -1.27 23.82
N VAL A 29 -0.70 -1.95 22.80
CA VAL A 29 -1.89 -1.51 22.06
C VAL A 29 -3.01 -2.52 22.27
N LEU A 30 -4.14 -2.11 22.85
CA LEU A 30 -5.35 -2.95 23.00
C LEU A 30 -5.86 -3.51 21.67
N LYS A 31 -5.56 -2.84 20.55
CA LYS A 31 -5.83 -3.27 19.16
C LYS A 31 -4.55 -3.61 18.37
N GLY A 32 -3.43 -3.82 19.06
CA GLY A 32 -2.10 -3.98 18.45
C GLY A 32 -2.05 -5.16 17.51
N ASP A 33 -2.62 -6.28 17.92
CA ASP A 33 -2.66 -7.50 17.13
C ASP A 33 -3.48 -7.34 15.85
N SER A 34 -4.62 -6.66 15.88
CA SER A 34 -5.44 -6.48 14.66
C SER A 34 -4.75 -5.54 13.68
N LEU A 35 -4.20 -4.41 14.15
CA LEU A 35 -3.48 -3.44 13.32
C LEU A 35 -2.18 -4.02 12.74
N LYS A 36 -1.47 -4.84 13.52
CA LYS A 36 -0.30 -5.59 13.07
C LYS A 36 -0.68 -6.59 11.98
N LYS A 37 -1.77 -7.35 12.16
CA LYS A 37 -2.28 -8.30 11.16
C LYS A 37 -2.70 -7.60 9.86
N GLU A 38 -3.40 -6.47 9.95
CA GLU A 38 -3.74 -5.64 8.78
C GLU A 38 -2.47 -5.19 8.03
N LEU A 39 -1.46 -4.72 8.75
CA LEU A 39 -0.18 -4.30 8.16
C LEU A 39 0.54 -5.46 7.46
N LEU A 40 0.60 -6.64 8.10
CA LEU A 40 1.23 -7.83 7.53
C LEU A 40 0.48 -8.31 6.27
N ALA A 41 -0.86 -8.32 6.29
CA ALA A 41 -1.67 -8.72 5.15
C ALA A 41 -1.49 -7.76 3.96
N ALA A 42 -1.56 -6.45 4.19
CA ALA A 42 -1.34 -5.44 3.15
C ALA A 42 0.08 -5.51 2.57
N THR A 43 1.08 -5.75 3.43
CA THR A 43 2.48 -5.92 3.00
C THR A 43 2.63 -7.16 2.12
N LYS A 44 2.06 -8.30 2.54
CA LYS A 44 2.10 -9.54 1.77
C LYS A 44 1.43 -9.38 0.41
N ALA A 45 0.23 -8.78 0.35
CA ALA A 45 -0.48 -8.53 -0.89
C ALA A 45 0.32 -7.66 -1.87
N TYR A 46 1.00 -6.61 -1.37
CA TYR A 46 1.86 -5.76 -2.19
C TYR A 46 3.11 -6.50 -2.71
N VAL A 47 3.75 -7.33 -1.87
CA VAL A 47 4.91 -8.10 -2.31
C VAL A 47 4.51 -9.14 -3.35
N GLU A 48 3.37 -9.81 -3.19
CA GLU A 48 2.84 -10.76 -4.17
C GLU A 48 2.48 -10.06 -5.49
N SER A 49 1.84 -8.89 -5.47
CA SER A 49 1.57 -8.14 -6.70
C SER A 49 2.84 -7.66 -7.39
N SER A 50 3.85 -7.25 -6.61
CA SER A 50 5.16 -6.83 -7.13
C SER A 50 5.91 -7.98 -7.81
N LYS A 51 5.86 -9.19 -7.23
CA LYS A 51 6.42 -10.40 -7.85
C LYS A 51 5.73 -10.77 -9.16
N LYS A 52 4.40 -10.70 -9.20
CA LYS A 52 3.63 -10.94 -10.44
C LYS A 52 4.02 -9.94 -11.52
N LEU A 53 4.05 -8.64 -11.17
CA LEU A 53 4.44 -7.59 -12.10
C LEU A 53 5.89 -7.81 -12.60
N LYS A 54 6.83 -8.15 -11.70
CA LYS A 54 8.21 -8.52 -12.06
C LYS A 54 8.27 -9.61 -13.14
N GLY A 55 7.46 -10.65 -12.99
CA GLY A 55 7.41 -11.75 -13.95
C GLY A 55 6.88 -11.35 -15.34
N ILE A 56 6.13 -10.25 -15.44
CA ILE A 56 5.51 -9.80 -16.71
C ILE A 56 6.40 -8.78 -17.44
N ILE A 57 6.95 -7.79 -16.72
CA ILE A 57 7.62 -6.64 -17.33
C ILE A 57 9.14 -6.57 -17.06
N GLY A 58 9.69 -7.50 -16.27
CA GLY A 58 11.09 -7.47 -15.84
C GLY A 58 11.33 -6.52 -14.66
N GLU A 59 12.45 -6.70 -13.95
CA GLU A 59 12.78 -5.99 -12.71
C GLU A 59 12.99 -4.48 -12.89
N ASP A 60 13.71 -4.10 -13.94
CA ASP A 60 14.11 -2.71 -14.22
C ASP A 60 12.90 -1.79 -14.49
N ASN A 61 11.79 -2.37 -14.93
CA ASN A 61 10.59 -1.64 -15.31
C ASN A 61 9.57 -1.51 -14.17
N ILE A 62 9.72 -2.23 -13.06
CA ILE A 62 8.69 -2.26 -11.98
C ILE A 62 8.52 -0.91 -11.33
N ILE A 63 9.62 -0.28 -10.90
CA ILE A 63 9.57 0.99 -10.17
C ILE A 63 9.02 2.09 -11.08
N HIS A 64 9.52 2.13 -12.32
CA HIS A 64 9.08 3.09 -13.33
C HIS A 64 7.59 2.96 -13.63
N ASN A 65 7.13 1.75 -13.96
CA ASN A 65 5.71 1.50 -14.28
C ASN A 65 4.80 1.66 -13.07
N THR A 66 5.25 1.31 -11.87
CA THR A 66 4.45 1.54 -10.66
C THR A 66 4.33 3.03 -10.36
N PHE A 67 5.39 3.83 -10.54
CA PHE A 67 5.32 5.27 -10.28
C PHE A 67 4.46 6.02 -11.30
N ILE A 68 4.62 5.71 -12.59
CA ILE A 68 3.76 6.26 -13.66
C ILE A 68 2.33 5.79 -13.46
N GLY A 69 2.12 4.50 -13.19
CA GLY A 69 0.82 3.91 -12.96
C GLY A 69 0.08 4.53 -11.78
N MET A 70 0.76 4.87 -10.70
CA MET A 70 0.15 5.55 -9.55
C MET A 70 -0.37 6.95 -9.90
N LYS A 71 0.28 7.67 -10.81
CA LYS A 71 -0.18 9.01 -11.24
C LYS A 71 -1.41 8.94 -12.14
N ASN A 72 -1.49 7.88 -12.94
CA ASN A 72 -2.48 7.75 -14.02
C ASN A 72 -3.45 6.58 -13.80
N ILE A 73 -3.61 6.09 -12.56
CA ILE A 73 -4.32 4.83 -12.28
C ILE A 73 -5.77 4.84 -12.81
N GLU A 74 -6.47 5.98 -12.67
CA GLU A 74 -7.84 6.14 -13.15
C GLU A 74 -7.94 6.15 -14.68
N GLU A 75 -6.90 6.63 -15.37
CA GLU A 75 -6.84 6.64 -16.84
C GLU A 75 -6.51 5.24 -17.35
N LEU A 76 -5.57 4.54 -16.71
CA LEU A 76 -5.21 3.16 -17.03
C LEU A 76 -6.41 2.22 -16.86
N GLU A 77 -7.21 2.39 -15.80
CA GLU A 77 -8.45 1.62 -15.59
C GLU A 77 -9.52 1.84 -16.65
N LYS A 78 -9.53 3.01 -17.30
CA LYS A 78 -10.52 3.37 -18.32
C LYS A 78 -10.00 3.22 -19.74
N SER A 79 -8.71 2.95 -19.90
CA SER A 79 -8.07 2.77 -21.20
C SER A 79 -8.60 1.51 -21.89
N SER A 80 -8.63 1.53 -23.22
CA SER A 80 -8.87 0.33 -24.04
C SER A 80 -7.83 -0.77 -23.76
N ASP A 81 -6.65 -0.37 -23.29
CA ASP A 81 -5.57 -1.26 -22.92
C ASP A 81 -5.74 -1.86 -21.52
N ASN A 82 -6.82 -1.56 -20.80
CA ASN A 82 -7.11 -2.20 -19.52
C ASN A 82 -7.36 -3.71 -19.66
N GLU A 83 -7.51 -4.25 -20.88
CA GLU A 83 -7.50 -5.70 -21.14
C GLU A 83 -6.08 -6.29 -21.15
N ASN A 84 -5.05 -5.47 -21.38
CA ASN A 84 -3.65 -5.89 -21.43
C ASN A 84 -3.18 -6.39 -20.05
N VAL A 85 -2.57 -7.58 -20.04
CA VAL A 85 -2.11 -8.25 -18.81
C VAL A 85 -1.10 -7.40 -18.03
N ALA A 86 -0.17 -6.72 -18.70
CA ALA A 86 0.81 -5.86 -18.07
C ALA A 86 0.18 -4.59 -17.47
N VAL A 87 -0.83 -4.02 -18.14
CA VAL A 87 -1.58 -2.86 -17.63
C VAL A 87 -2.40 -3.27 -16.40
N LYS A 88 -3.15 -4.38 -16.46
CA LYS A 88 -3.90 -4.93 -15.31
C LYS A 88 -2.98 -5.16 -14.11
N ALA A 89 -1.83 -5.81 -14.31
CA ALA A 89 -0.87 -6.09 -13.26
C ALA A 89 -0.27 -4.79 -12.68
N THR A 90 -0.02 -3.79 -13.52
CA THR A 90 0.48 -2.46 -13.08
C THR A 90 -0.57 -1.77 -12.22
N VAL A 91 -1.84 -1.74 -12.66
CA VAL A 91 -2.95 -1.15 -11.89
C VAL A 91 -3.13 -1.87 -10.55
N GLU A 92 -3.14 -3.20 -10.53
CA GLU A 92 -3.22 -3.98 -9.30
C GLU A 92 -2.08 -3.61 -8.34
N ASN A 93 -0.83 -3.60 -8.83
CA ASN A 93 0.32 -3.27 -8.00
C ASN A 93 0.24 -1.85 -7.42
N CYS A 94 -0.19 -0.88 -8.23
CA CYS A 94 -0.41 0.51 -7.79
C CYS A 94 -1.49 0.61 -6.70
N LYS A 95 -2.58 -0.17 -6.80
CA LYS A 95 -3.61 -0.23 -5.76
C LYS A 95 -3.07 -0.78 -4.46
N ARG A 96 -2.32 -1.90 -4.51
CA ARG A 96 -1.72 -2.51 -3.32
C ARG A 96 -0.71 -1.60 -2.64
N LEU A 97 0.12 -0.91 -3.43
CA LEU A 97 1.04 0.08 -2.89
C LEU A 97 0.29 1.25 -2.24
N THR A 98 -0.76 1.77 -2.89
CA THR A 98 -1.58 2.85 -2.32
C THR A 98 -2.25 2.45 -1.01
N GLU A 99 -2.81 1.24 -0.95
CA GLU A 99 -3.39 0.65 0.26
C GLU A 99 -2.36 0.60 1.40
N LEU A 100 -1.16 0.08 1.12
CA LEU A 100 -0.08 -0.03 2.10
C LEU A 100 0.42 1.34 2.59
N VAL A 101 0.53 2.33 1.70
CA VAL A 101 0.92 3.70 2.04
C VAL A 101 -0.15 4.37 2.91
N ASN A 102 -1.41 4.27 2.53
CA ASN A 102 -2.53 4.82 3.30
C ASN A 102 -2.65 4.16 4.67
N LEU A 103 -2.49 2.84 4.76
CA LEU A 103 -2.47 2.13 6.04
C LEU A 103 -1.28 2.59 6.91
N THR A 104 -0.09 2.73 6.34
CA THR A 104 1.09 3.27 7.05
C THR A 104 0.79 4.64 7.64
N GLY A 105 0.22 5.56 6.83
CA GLY A 105 -0.19 6.88 7.30
C GLY A 105 -1.25 6.81 8.40
N LYS A 106 -2.27 5.94 8.27
CA LYS A 106 -3.28 5.71 9.30
C LYS A 106 -2.66 5.23 10.61
N LEU A 107 -1.74 4.27 10.58
CA LEU A 107 -1.07 3.74 11.77
C LEU A 107 -0.27 4.83 12.49
N ILE A 108 0.48 5.65 11.76
CA ILE A 108 1.27 6.74 12.35
C ILE A 108 0.36 7.85 12.88
N HIS A 109 -0.56 8.37 12.05
CA HIS A 109 -1.30 9.60 12.36
C HIS A 109 -2.56 9.36 13.20
N LYS A 110 -3.31 8.28 12.95
CA LYS A 110 -4.49 7.95 13.75
C LYS A 110 -4.10 7.22 15.04
N HIS A 111 -3.26 6.20 14.91
CA HIS A 111 -2.94 5.29 16.02
C HIS A 111 -1.66 5.65 16.79
N GLY A 112 -0.85 6.59 16.29
CA GLY A 112 0.37 7.01 16.98
C GLY A 112 1.44 5.92 17.03
N ILE A 113 1.44 5.00 16.07
CA ILE A 113 2.43 3.93 16.00
C ILE A 113 3.73 4.48 15.42
N ASP A 114 4.85 4.11 16.03
CA ASP A 114 6.18 4.52 15.60
C ASP A 114 6.53 3.99 14.19
N ILE A 115 7.13 4.83 13.36
CA ILE A 115 7.48 4.47 11.99
C ILE A 115 8.52 3.34 11.93
N ILE A 116 9.44 3.27 12.88
CA ILE A 116 10.46 2.22 12.95
C ILE A 116 9.79 0.88 13.29
N LEU A 117 8.80 0.88 14.19
CA LEU A 117 8.02 -0.34 14.49
C LEU A 117 7.29 -0.85 13.24
N ILE A 118 6.65 0.05 12.47
CA ILE A 118 5.99 -0.29 11.20
C ILE A 118 7.01 -0.87 10.21
N GLN A 119 8.16 -0.21 10.02
CA GLN A 119 9.21 -0.68 9.11
C GLN A 119 9.73 -2.07 9.51
N ASN A 120 10.05 -2.28 10.79
CA ASN A 120 10.52 -3.57 11.29
C ASN A 120 9.48 -4.68 11.12
N THR A 121 8.19 -4.35 11.27
CA THR A 121 7.10 -5.30 11.05
C THR A 121 6.99 -5.69 9.58
N LYS A 122 7.06 -4.73 8.66
CA LYS A 122 7.07 -5.00 7.21
C LYS A 122 8.26 -5.88 6.79
N ARG A 123 9.45 -5.64 7.38
CA ARG A 123 10.66 -6.44 7.11
C ARG A 123 10.52 -7.92 7.42
N GLN A 124 9.60 -8.33 8.30
CA GLN A 124 9.35 -9.75 8.58
C GLN A 124 8.85 -10.48 7.33
N ILE A 125 8.05 -9.82 6.48
CA ILE A 125 7.57 -10.39 5.22
C ILE A 125 8.68 -10.42 4.18
N PHE A 126 9.46 -9.34 4.05
CA PHE A 126 10.55 -9.28 3.07
C PHE A 126 11.69 -10.27 3.33
N ARG A 127 11.87 -10.72 4.58
CA ARG A 127 12.87 -11.74 4.95
C ARG A 127 12.36 -13.18 4.83
N ALA A 128 11.05 -13.37 4.75
CA ALA A 128 10.42 -14.70 4.65
C ALA A 128 10.24 -15.14 3.18
N ILE A 129 10.81 -14.38 2.26
CA ILE A 129 10.70 -14.48 0.80
C ILE A 129 12.12 -14.47 0.25
#